data_AF-A0A6L7MC55-F1
#
_entry.id   AF-A0A6L7MC55-F1
#
_cell.length_a   1.000
_cell.length_b   1.000
_cell.length_c   1.000
_cell.angle_alpha   90.00
_cell.angle_beta   90.00
_cell.angle_gamma   90.00
#
_symmetry.space_group_name_H-M   'P 1'
#
loop_
_entity.id
_entity.type
_entity.pdbx_description
1 polymer ?
#
loop_
_entity_poly.entity_id
_entity_poly.type
_entity_poly.pdbx_seq_one_letter_code
_entity_poly.pdbx_strand_id
1 'polypeptide(L)'
;MIESAYQELLETQQIVQDSDQKKTVLALQALHHKLDHYNSKPGLLGRITSFLPGRQDPADIKGLYIWGGIGRGKTFLMDLFFSNLHIQHKLRLHYHQFM
;
A
#
# COMPACT_ATOMS: atom_id res chain seq x y z
N MET A 1 -5.58 -6.69 5.86
CA MET A 1 -4.45 -5.73 5.99
C MET A 1 -3.20 -6.41 5.46
N ILE A 2 -2.30 -5.69 4.77
CA ILE A 2 -1.12 -6.32 4.14
C ILE A 2 -0.23 -7.01 5.19
N GLU A 3 -0.07 -6.41 6.39
CA GLU A 3 0.76 -7.00 7.44
C GLU A 3 0.22 -8.35 7.92
N SER A 4 -1.10 -8.47 8.13
CA SER A 4 -1.74 -9.74 8.51
C SER A 4 -1.55 -10.82 7.44
N ALA A 5 -1.71 -10.46 6.16
CA ALA A 5 -1.50 -11.39 5.06
C ALA A 5 -0.03 -11.83 4.97
N TYR A 6 0.92 -10.94 5.27
CA TYR A 6 2.35 -11.30 5.32
C TYR A 6 2.66 -12.24 6.49
N GLN A 7 2.07 -12.01 7.67
CA GLN A 7 2.27 -12.91 8.82
C GLN A 7 1.68 -14.30 8.58
N GLU A 8 0.50 -14.40 7.98
CA GLU A 8 -0.11 -15.68 7.60
C GLU A 8 0.81 -16.50 6.67
N LEU A 9 1.47 -15.84 5.70
CA LEU A 9 2.41 -16.50 4.79
C LEU A 9 3.68 -16.98 5.50
N LEU A 10 4.13 -16.30 6.56
CA LEU A 10 5.23 -16.75 7.40
C LEU A 10 4.83 -17.96 8.26
N GLU A 11 3.65 -17.91 8.87
CA GLU A 11 3.12 -18.98 9.72
C GLU A 11 2.87 -20.26 8.92
N THR A 12 2.35 -20.12 7.70
CA THR A 12 2.14 -21.23 6.76
C THR A 12 3.40 -21.68 6.02
N GLN A 13 4.57 -21.09 6.34
CA GLN A 13 5.88 -21.41 5.75
C GLN A 13 5.96 -21.25 4.23
N GLN A 14 5.09 -20.43 3.63
CA GLN A 14 5.13 -20.14 2.20
C GLN A 14 6.25 -19.13 1.85
N ILE A 15 6.69 -18.35 2.83
CA ILE A 15 7.82 -17.43 2.71
C ILE A 15 8.75 -17.55 3.92
N VAL A 16 9.99 -17.10 3.74
CA VAL A 16 11.01 -17.06 4.80
C VAL A 16 11.05 -15.66 5.41
N GLN A 17 11.29 -15.59 6.71
CA GLN A 17 11.45 -14.33 7.43
C GLN A 17 12.64 -13.54 6.88
N ASP A 18 12.38 -12.32 6.42
CA ASP A 18 13.39 -11.36 5.97
C ASP A 18 13.11 -9.99 6.62
N SER A 19 14.12 -9.42 7.27
CA SER A 19 13.99 -8.16 8.01
C SER A 19 13.67 -6.98 7.10
N ASP A 20 14.19 -6.95 5.88
CA ASP A 20 13.97 -5.86 4.92
C ASP A 20 12.61 -5.99 4.24
N GLN A 21 12.14 -7.23 4.02
CA GLN A 21 10.75 -7.45 3.64
C GLN A 21 9.80 -6.94 4.73
N LYS A 22 10.04 -7.27 6.00
CA LYS A 22 9.20 -6.79 7.11
C LYS A 22 9.15 -5.26 7.18
N LYS A 23 10.29 -4.58 7.05
CA LYS A 23 10.34 -3.10 6.99
C LYS A 23 9.50 -2.55 5.83
N THR A 24 9.59 -3.19 4.67
CA THR A 24 8.82 -2.80 3.48
C THR A 24 7.32 -3.01 3.67
N VAL A 25 6.92 -4.13 4.28
CA VAL A 25 5.52 -4.43 4.63
C VAL A 25 4.96 -3.38 5.58
N LEU A 26 5.71 -2.97 6.60
CA LEU A 26 5.28 -1.91 7.52
C LEU A 26 5.09 -0.56 6.81
N ALA A 27 6.00 -0.19 5.90
CA ALA A 27 5.86 1.02 5.10
C ALA A 27 4.63 0.94 4.17
N LEU A 28 4.40 -0.20 3.53
CA LEU A 28 3.24 -0.45 2.69
C LEU A 28 1.94 -0.46 3.49
N GLN A 29 1.94 -0.97 4.73
CA GLN A 29 0.80 -0.92 5.65
C GLN A 29 0.46 0.53 6.01
N ALA A 30 1.45 1.37 6.28
CA ALA A 30 1.22 2.79 6.52
C ALA A 30 0.62 3.50 5.28
N LEU A 31 1.07 3.15 4.07
CA LEU A 31 0.49 3.66 2.84
C LEU A 31 -0.95 3.13 2.63
N HIS A 32 -1.19 1.85 2.90
CA HIS A 32 -2.52 1.22 2.83
C HIS A 32 -3.54 1.98 3.67
N HIS A 33 -3.20 2.30 4.93
CA HIS A 33 -4.07 3.10 5.80
C HIS A 33 -4.39 4.48 5.21
N LYS A 34 -3.38 5.20 4.70
CA LYS A 34 -3.59 6.52 4.08
C LYS A 34 -4.55 6.44 2.89
N LEU A 35 -4.43 5.39 2.08
CA LEU A 35 -5.30 5.17 0.93
C LEU A 35 -6.73 4.75 1.32
N ASP A 36 -6.89 3.93 2.35
CA ASP A 36 -8.22 3.54 2.87
C ASP A 36 -8.99 4.73 3.46
N HIS A 37 -8.30 5.62 4.19
CA HIS A 37 -8.88 6.87 4.67
C HIS A 37 -9.31 7.79 3.52
N TYR A 38 -8.59 7.81 2.41
CA TYR A 38 -8.97 8.56 1.22
C TYR A 38 -10.20 7.97 0.51
N ASN A 39 -10.25 6.64 0.35
CA ASN A 39 -11.34 5.97 -0.36
C ASN A 39 -12.67 6.03 0.42
N SER A 40 -12.64 6.43 1.68
CA SER A 40 -13.84 6.68 2.48
C SER A 40 -14.57 7.92 1.96
N LYS A 41 -15.65 7.71 1.18
CA LYS A 41 -16.47 8.80 0.62
C LYS A 41 -16.89 9.75 1.74
N PRO A 42 -16.60 11.07 1.64
CA PRO A 42 -17.17 12.01 2.59
C PRO A 42 -18.69 11.95 2.49
N GLY A 43 -19.36 11.62 3.61
CA GLY A 43 -20.81 11.76 3.71
C GLY A 43 -21.25 13.21 3.47
N LEU A 44 -22.56 13.46 3.44
CA LEU A 44 -23.13 14.80 3.21
C LEU A 44 -22.48 15.89 4.09
N LEU A 45 -22.20 15.59 5.37
CA LEU A 45 -21.50 16.50 6.30
C LEU A 45 -20.02 16.75 5.95
N GLY A 46 -19.35 15.77 5.36
CA GLY A 46 -17.96 15.87 4.89
C GLY A 46 -17.81 16.79 3.67
N ARG A 47 -18.90 17.12 2.98
CA ARG A 47 -18.91 18.05 1.84
C ARG A 47 -19.08 19.51 2.30
N ILE A 48 -19.72 19.73 3.44
CA ILE A 48 -19.92 21.05 4.09
C ILE A 48 -18.71 21.43 4.96
N THR A 49 -17.79 20.50 5.22
CA THR A 49 -16.52 20.78 5.91
C THR A 49 -15.35 20.84 4.94
N SER A 50 -15.62 20.77 3.62
CA SER A 50 -14.59 20.79 2.57
C SER A 50 -13.82 22.12 2.50
N PHE A 51 -14.36 23.18 3.10
CA PHE A 51 -13.76 24.52 3.16
C PHE A 51 -13.00 24.79 4.49
N LEU A 52 -12.90 23.81 5.39
CA LEU A 52 -12.10 23.95 6.61
C LEU A 52 -10.60 23.65 6.34
N PRO A 53 -9.68 24.49 6.85
CA PRO A 53 -8.25 24.24 6.74
C PRO A 53 -7.85 22.96 7.51
N GLY A 54 -7.03 22.10 6.88
CA GLY A 54 -6.52 20.87 7.49
C GLY A 54 -6.99 19.55 6.85
N ARG A 55 -7.77 19.62 5.76
CA ARG A 55 -8.10 18.43 4.96
C ARG A 55 -6.90 18.06 4.07
N GLN A 56 -6.38 16.84 4.23
CA GLN A 56 -5.33 16.32 3.36
C GLN A 56 -5.92 16.01 1.98
N ASP A 57 -5.40 16.66 0.94
CA ASP A 57 -5.82 16.40 -0.42
C ASP A 57 -5.18 15.09 -0.93
N PRO A 58 -5.84 14.35 -1.83
CA PRO A 58 -5.25 13.15 -2.43
C PRO A 58 -3.90 13.41 -3.11
N ALA A 59 -3.64 14.64 -3.56
CA ALA A 59 -2.35 15.05 -4.13
C ALA A 59 -1.19 14.95 -3.13
N ASP A 60 -1.45 14.89 -1.82
CA ASP A 60 -0.43 14.86 -0.78
C ASP A 60 0.01 13.44 -0.38
N ILE A 61 -0.70 12.39 -0.85
CA ILE A 61 -0.34 11.00 -0.54
C ILE A 61 0.87 10.59 -1.40
N LYS A 62 2.06 10.69 -0.82
CA LYS A 62 3.29 10.21 -1.44
C LYS A 62 3.31 8.68 -1.55
N GLY A 63 3.66 8.19 -2.74
CA GLY A 63 3.90 6.77 -3.00
C GLY A 63 5.22 6.26 -2.41
N LEU A 64 5.45 4.95 -2.54
CA LEU A 64 6.67 4.27 -2.12
C LEU A 64 7.44 3.73 -3.32
N TYR A 65 8.76 3.92 -3.31
CA TYR A 65 9.68 3.30 -4.27
C TYR A 65 10.47 2.20 -3.58
N ILE A 66 10.23 0.95 -3.98
CA ILE A 66 10.88 -0.23 -3.39
C ILE A 66 12.10 -0.59 -4.24
N TRP A 67 13.28 -0.58 -3.61
CA TRP A 67 14.54 -0.97 -4.24
C TRP A 67 15.28 -1.97 -3.35
N GLY A 68 16.22 -2.71 -3.93
CA GLY A 68 16.99 -3.72 -3.21
C GLY A 68 17.46 -4.86 -4.11
N GLY A 69 18.22 -5.80 -3.54
CA GLY A 69 18.85 -6.91 -4.27
C GLY A 69 17.89 -7.81 -5.05
N ILE A 70 18.44 -8.55 -6.01
CA ILE A 70 17.73 -9.57 -6.80
C ILE A 70 17.22 -10.68 -5.86
N GLY A 71 16.04 -11.25 -6.14
CA GLY A 71 15.50 -12.37 -5.36
C GLY A 71 14.88 -12.01 -4.00
N ARG A 72 14.86 -10.73 -3.60
CA ARG A 72 14.33 -10.29 -2.29
C ARG A 72 12.80 -10.18 -2.20
N GLY A 73 12.06 -10.63 -3.22
CA GLY A 73 10.60 -10.63 -3.18
C GLY A 73 9.92 -9.27 -3.43
N LYS A 74 10.59 -8.31 -4.07
CA LYS A 74 10.01 -6.98 -4.38
C LYS A 74 8.68 -7.08 -5.17
N THR A 75 8.66 -7.90 -6.21
CA THR A 75 7.44 -8.14 -7.01
C THR A 75 6.33 -8.73 -6.15
N PHE A 76 6.66 -9.77 -5.36
CA PHE A 76 5.75 -10.40 -4.41
C PHE A 76 5.16 -9.41 -3.41
N LEU A 77 5.97 -8.52 -2.81
CA LEU A 77 5.49 -7.50 -1.89
C LEU A 77 4.50 -6.54 -2.57
N MET A 78 4.73 -6.19 -3.84
CA MET A 78 3.79 -5.40 -4.62
C MET A 78 2.51 -6.19 -4.99
N ASP A 79 2.62 -7.48 -5.28
CA ASP A 79 1.45 -8.36 -5.48
C ASP A 79 0.57 -8.38 -4.24
N LEU A 80 1.19 -8.61 -3.08
CA LEU A 80 0.52 -8.70 -1.78
C LEU A 80 -0.14 -7.38 -1.38
N PHE A 81 0.56 -6.26 -1.60
CA PHE A 81 -0.01 -4.94 -1.37
C PHE A 81 -1.20 -4.68 -2.27
N PHE A 82 -1.04 -4.89 -3.58
CA PHE A 82 -2.09 -4.61 -4.54
C PHE A 82 -3.34 -5.46 -4.29
N SER A 83 -3.19 -6.74 -3.96
CA SER A 83 -4.33 -7.62 -3.66
C SER A 83 -5.11 -7.18 -2.42
N ASN A 84 -4.42 -6.66 -1.40
CA ASN A 84 -5.01 -6.23 -0.13
C ASN A 84 -5.58 -4.79 -0.11
N LEU A 85 -5.43 -4.01 -1.19
CA LEU A 85 -6.01 -2.65 -1.26
C LEU A 85 -7.54 -2.70 -1.40
N HIS A 86 -8.26 -1.99 -0.52
CA HIS A 86 -9.71 -1.84 -0.57
C HIS A 86 -10.16 -0.71 -1.51
N ILE A 87 -9.53 -0.61 -2.68
CA ILE A 87 -9.82 0.39 -3.70
C ILE A 87 -10.47 -0.32 -4.88
N GLN A 88 -11.67 0.11 -5.26
CA GLN A 88 -12.42 -0.48 -6.38
C GLN A 88 -11.75 -0.20 -7.71
N HIS A 89 -11.30 1.05 -7.93
CA HIS A 89 -10.63 1.47 -9.14
C HIS A 89 -9.12 1.56 -8.90
N LYS A 90 -8.40 0.45 -9.11
CA LYS A 90 -6.94 0.38 -9.00
C LYS A 90 -6.36 -0.26 -10.27
N LEU A 91 -5.24 0.27 -10.73
CA LEU A 91 -4.53 -0.21 -11.92
C LEU A 91 -3.11 -0.59 -11.52
N ARG A 92 -2.65 -1.74 -12.00
CA ARG A 92 -1.26 -2.15 -11.89
C ARG A 92 -0.61 -2.11 -13.24
N LEU A 93 0.47 -1.34 -13.36
CA LEU A 93 1.25 -1.23 -14.58
C LEU A 93 2.63 -1.82 -14.34
N HIS A 94 3.06 -2.68 -15.26
CA HIS A 94 4.43 -3.13 -15.35
C HIS A 94 5.10 -2.35 -16.47
N TYR A 95 5.93 -1.38 -16.11
CA TYR A 95 6.66 -0.60 -17.10
C TYR A 95 7.97 -1.32 -17.44
N HIS A 96 8.16 -1.64 -18.72
CA HIS A 96 9.34 -2.36 -19.22
C HIS A 96 10.37 -1.45 -19.92
N GLN A 97 10.17 -0.14 -19.94
CA GLN A 97 11.16 0.77 -20.53
C GLN A 97 12.19 1.16 -19.47
N PHE A 98 13.11 0.25 -19.23
CA PHE A 98 14.46 0.68 -18.91
C PHE A 98 15.09 1.14 -20.24
N MET A 99 15.73 2.31 -20.24
CA MET A 99 16.52 2.83 -21.37
C MET A 99 17.53 1.80 -21.89
#